data_AF-A0A9Q4DL73-F1
#
_entry.id   AF-A0A9Q4DL73-F1
#
_cell.length_a   1.000
_cell.length_b   1.000
_cell.length_c   1.000
_cell.angle_alpha   90.00
_cell.angle_beta   90.00
_cell.angle_gamma   90.00
#
_symmetry.space_group_name_H-M   'P 1'
#
loop_
_entity.id
_entity.type
_entity.pdbx_description
1 polymer ?
#
loop_
_entity_poly.entity_id
_entity_poly.type
_entity_poly.pdbx_seq_one_letter_code
_entity_poly.pdbx_strand_id
1 'polypeptide(L)'
;MSKINVDGFFDVDLSVQLLPTDLEALFNAGGWSTLGKYRSFAPLTDKNGVKDRYRKTFAETYLFESKGSDNQHRYFGFTTGYGGKITPFGEEPVISKDTFLGELKDVTPSGATKPNTVFEVKVKPIVTSSIIVYREDGEMVKPTETPYIVDGEKGTITFEESQSDVLRATYALTDNAPDVVKRLWFFTFEGFIPTKLILRSENPNQAELLDEAERVFRFKILPGNQRIRENSYKFYETVDGTDPIDPADYTVNHDEGTVTFNEGTEPLAVYADYEIEAIKDSNGSYGDIEVVPFNPSVPTELMGAAYNAVRFIYPSIPTAVSFIPQEELGLGWGRDSQVYFWGNITKDRIVSYFRLDPAPDPESTYFAPLYIGRLSTIGKTPRLNNVLIGGSRSEDEIGYSSGLKIGRNKVDYGVNTSNGNSSVMVQRTVGGAMYQKHYLAFITHDADVDPSNESRFNPSVYSGKYHISPMYIVHPADGYVGRLDEVYAIHPKNIAQLDELEVKETSNSEHVGTGDGVTKEFHLFHKPVIDGDIEIRLVSDTGCTTLTQAEYVEFDPGTPPEEGKFTVDGSNKKLILGAAPIDGIEVIMDYNYEQTYRYTLADTPRTPFLLANMTPYAPIGLGFLKENL
;
A
#
# COMPACT_ATOMS: atom_id res chain seq x y z
N MET A 1 4.99 -23.43 0.44
CA MET A 1 3.51 -23.34 0.50
C MET A 1 3.14 -21.89 0.22
N SER A 2 2.03 -21.64 -0.49
CA SER A 2 1.50 -20.28 -0.64
C SER A 2 1.24 -19.68 0.74
N LYS A 3 1.67 -18.44 1.00
CA LYS A 3 1.37 -17.71 2.24
C LYS A 3 -0.12 -17.34 2.37
N ILE A 4 -0.86 -17.44 1.26
CA ILE A 4 -2.28 -17.12 1.14
C ILE A 4 -3.02 -18.39 0.72
N ASN A 5 -4.13 -18.72 1.39
CA ASN A 5 -4.96 -19.87 1.02
C ASN A 5 -5.78 -19.58 -0.26
N VAL A 6 -6.56 -20.56 -0.71
CA VAL A 6 -7.35 -20.45 -1.95
C VAL A 6 -8.45 -19.38 -1.89
N ASP A 7 -8.87 -18.99 -0.68
CA ASP A 7 -9.93 -18.00 -0.43
C ASP A 7 -9.36 -16.61 -0.09
N GLY A 8 -8.04 -16.43 -0.17
CA GLY A 8 -7.36 -15.17 0.07
C GLY A 8 -6.93 -14.94 1.53
N PHE A 9 -7.23 -15.83 2.47
CA PHE A 9 -6.81 -15.67 3.86
C PHE A 9 -5.32 -15.93 4.05
N PHE A 10 -4.70 -15.13 4.91
CA PHE A 10 -3.32 -15.25 5.31
C PHE A 10 -3.17 -14.97 6.80
N ASP A 11 -2.13 -15.57 7.37
CA ASP A 11 -1.81 -15.53 8.79
C ASP A 11 -0.29 -15.75 8.90
N VAL A 12 0.47 -14.67 9.04
CA VAL A 12 1.92 -14.68 8.88
C VAL A 12 2.64 -13.75 9.87
N ASP A 13 3.85 -14.15 10.26
CA ASP A 13 4.80 -13.28 10.95
C ASP A 13 5.74 -12.64 9.92
N LEU A 14 5.78 -11.31 9.90
CA LEU A 14 6.65 -10.52 9.03
C LEU A 14 7.75 -9.85 9.84
N SER A 15 8.91 -9.63 9.22
CA SER A 15 9.96 -8.88 9.90
C SER A 15 9.57 -7.42 10.01
N VAL A 16 9.68 -6.81 11.19
CA VAL A 16 9.46 -5.37 11.34
C VAL A 16 10.48 -4.55 10.52
N GLN A 17 11.68 -5.08 10.32
CA GLN A 17 12.76 -4.44 9.58
C GLN A 17 12.57 -4.52 8.06
N LEU A 18 12.03 -5.63 7.57
CA LEU A 18 11.82 -5.89 6.14
C LEU A 18 10.34 -5.75 5.73
N LEU A 19 9.52 -5.18 6.63
CA LEU A 19 8.06 -5.10 6.48
C LEU A 19 7.62 -4.54 5.12
N PRO A 20 8.20 -3.46 4.56
CA PRO A 20 7.78 -2.94 3.27
C PRO A 20 7.94 -3.95 2.13
N THR A 21 9.07 -4.66 2.10
CA THR A 21 9.36 -5.68 1.08
C THR A 21 8.54 -6.94 1.30
N ASP A 22 8.32 -7.34 2.54
CA ASP A 22 7.46 -8.49 2.89
C ASP A 22 5.99 -8.22 2.50
N LEU A 23 5.50 -7.00 2.74
CA LEU A 23 4.16 -6.57 2.30
C LEU A 23 4.05 -6.49 0.79
N GLU A 24 5.07 -5.97 0.09
CA GLU A 24 5.11 -6.00 -1.37
C GLU A 24 4.92 -7.43 -1.91
N ALA A 25 5.69 -8.39 -1.38
CA ALA A 25 5.60 -9.78 -1.81
C ALA A 25 4.22 -10.39 -1.52
N LEU A 26 3.65 -10.11 -0.35
CA LEU A 26 2.35 -10.62 0.05
C LEU A 26 1.20 -10.01 -0.77
N PHE A 27 1.24 -8.70 -1.04
CA PHE A 27 0.23 -8.03 -1.86
C PHE A 27 0.26 -8.52 -3.32
N ASN A 28 1.45 -8.71 -3.89
CA ASN A 28 1.61 -9.32 -5.21
C ASN A 28 1.02 -10.73 -5.26
N ALA A 29 1.26 -11.55 -4.23
CA ALA A 29 0.69 -12.90 -4.15
C ALA A 29 -0.85 -12.89 -4.03
N GLY A 30 -1.42 -11.82 -3.46
CA GLY A 30 -2.86 -11.61 -3.33
C GLY A 30 -3.54 -10.96 -4.53
N GLY A 31 -2.81 -10.70 -5.63
CA GLY A 31 -3.36 -10.16 -6.88
C GLY A 31 -3.19 -8.64 -7.07
N TRP A 32 -2.37 -7.98 -6.24
CA TRP A 32 -2.03 -6.56 -6.37
C TRP A 32 -0.62 -6.39 -6.90
N SER A 33 -0.47 -6.10 -8.18
CA SER A 33 0.84 -6.00 -8.84
C SER A 33 1.58 -4.72 -8.43
N THR A 34 2.90 -4.82 -8.20
CA THR A 34 3.76 -3.64 -8.01
C THR A 34 3.76 -2.77 -9.27
N LEU A 35 3.10 -1.62 -9.18
CA LEU A 35 3.10 -0.60 -10.22
C LEU A 35 4.43 0.15 -10.26
N GLY A 36 5.07 0.35 -9.11
CA GLY A 36 6.43 0.87 -9.01
C GLY A 36 6.82 1.19 -7.58
N LYS A 37 8.12 1.36 -7.34
CA LYS A 37 8.65 1.79 -6.04
C LYS A 37 9.74 2.82 -6.21
N TYR A 38 9.90 3.69 -5.22
CA TYR A 38 10.93 4.72 -5.23
C TYR A 38 11.27 5.17 -3.82
N ARG A 39 12.42 5.82 -3.69
CA ARG A 39 12.84 6.41 -2.43
C ARG A 39 13.08 7.91 -2.62
N SER A 40 12.21 8.72 -2.05
CA SER A 40 12.47 10.16 -1.94
C SER A 40 13.58 10.36 -0.91
N PHE A 41 14.58 11.18 -1.23
CA PHE A 41 15.62 11.52 -0.26
C PHE A 41 15.91 13.01 -0.22
N ALA A 42 16.35 13.49 0.93
CA ALA A 42 16.90 14.84 1.06
C ALA A 42 18.15 14.82 1.94
N PRO A 43 19.23 15.54 1.57
CA PRO A 43 20.37 15.73 2.46
C PRO A 43 19.94 16.44 3.74
N LEU A 44 20.49 16.02 4.88
CA LEU A 44 20.34 16.80 6.12
C LEU A 44 20.94 18.18 5.90
N THR A 45 20.35 19.18 6.54
CA THR A 45 20.85 20.55 6.45
C THR A 45 21.06 21.06 7.86
N ASP A 46 22.21 21.67 8.12
CA ASP A 46 22.50 22.28 9.42
C ASP A 46 21.69 23.58 9.64
N LYS A 47 21.80 24.17 10.84
CA LYS A 47 21.12 25.42 11.19
C LYS A 47 21.48 26.61 10.29
N ASN A 48 22.58 26.53 9.54
CA ASN A 48 23.07 27.58 8.66
C ASN A 48 22.72 27.31 7.18
N GLY A 49 21.95 26.25 6.88
CA GLY A 49 21.59 25.91 5.51
C GLY A 49 22.65 25.07 4.78
N VAL A 50 23.69 24.59 5.46
CA VAL A 50 24.74 23.77 4.85
C VAL A 50 24.28 22.32 4.76
N LYS A 51 24.24 21.78 3.54
CA LYS A 51 23.91 20.37 3.30
C LYS A 51 25.01 19.45 3.87
N ASP A 52 24.60 18.51 4.70
CA ASP A 52 25.39 17.35 5.09
C ASP A 52 25.64 16.51 3.84
N ARG A 53 26.91 16.19 3.58
CA ARG A 53 27.31 15.44 2.38
C ARG A 53 26.99 13.96 2.48
N TYR A 54 26.74 13.47 3.68
CA TYR A 54 26.59 12.05 3.96
C TYR A 54 25.17 11.73 4.42
N ARG A 55 24.67 12.41 5.44
CA ARG A 55 23.40 12.04 6.10
C ARG A 55 22.20 12.51 5.30
N LYS A 56 21.18 11.66 5.21
CA LYS A 56 19.95 11.90 4.46
C LYS A 56 18.71 11.52 5.29
N THR A 57 17.57 12.10 4.91
CA THR A 57 16.24 11.60 5.26
C THR A 57 15.63 10.88 4.06
N PHE A 58 14.79 9.88 4.33
CA PHE A 58 14.22 9.03 3.30
C PHE A 58 12.72 8.81 3.50
N ALA A 59 11.99 8.77 2.38
CA ALA A 59 10.61 8.34 2.28
C ALA A 59 10.53 7.24 1.23
N GLU A 60 10.38 6.00 1.67
CA GLU A 60 10.30 4.84 0.79
C GLU A 60 8.83 4.57 0.45
N THR A 61 8.50 4.53 -0.84
CA THR A 61 7.14 4.44 -1.33
C THR A 61 6.96 3.26 -2.28
N TYR A 62 5.91 2.48 -2.05
CA TYR A 62 5.50 1.35 -2.87
C TYR A 62 4.11 1.63 -3.45
N LEU A 63 3.95 1.43 -4.75
CA LEU A 63 2.72 1.65 -5.50
C LEU A 63 2.22 0.32 -6.06
N PHE A 64 0.91 0.09 -5.96
CA PHE A 64 0.24 -1.12 -6.39
C PHE A 64 -0.93 -0.81 -7.30
N GLU A 65 -1.21 -1.73 -8.21
CA GLU A 65 -2.46 -1.76 -8.97
C GLU A 65 -3.15 -3.11 -8.81
N SER A 66 -4.47 -3.11 -8.90
CA SER A 66 -5.23 -4.31 -9.18
C SER A 66 -6.36 -4.00 -10.14
N LYS A 67 -6.59 -4.94 -11.06
CA LYS A 67 -7.83 -4.99 -11.84
C LYS A 67 -8.80 -5.92 -11.10
N GLY A 68 -9.76 -5.31 -10.42
CA GLY A 68 -10.77 -6.04 -9.65
C GLY A 68 -11.64 -6.95 -10.52
N SER A 69 -12.41 -7.82 -9.86
CA SER A 69 -13.40 -8.67 -10.52
C SER A 69 -14.46 -7.84 -11.26
N ASP A 70 -14.75 -6.61 -10.80
CA ASP A 70 -15.62 -5.66 -11.47
C ASP A 70 -14.96 -4.90 -12.64
N ASN A 71 -13.78 -5.34 -13.10
CA ASN A 71 -12.97 -4.71 -14.14
C ASN A 71 -12.50 -3.28 -13.84
N GLN A 72 -12.73 -2.76 -12.63
CA GLN A 72 -12.19 -1.46 -12.22
C GLN A 72 -10.72 -1.58 -11.84
N HIS A 73 -9.91 -0.65 -12.35
CA HIS A 73 -8.54 -0.47 -11.90
C HIS A 73 -8.54 0.29 -10.58
N ARG A 74 -7.90 -0.29 -9.57
CA ARG A 74 -7.70 0.31 -8.25
C ARG A 74 -6.21 0.52 -8.03
N TYR A 75 -5.86 1.68 -7.51
CA TYR A 75 -4.49 2.02 -7.18
C TYR A 75 -4.40 2.43 -5.73
N PHE A 76 -3.41 1.89 -5.04
CA PHE A 76 -3.01 2.38 -3.74
C PHE A 76 -1.47 2.38 -3.64
N GLY A 77 -0.96 3.15 -2.70
CA GLY A 77 0.43 3.08 -2.31
C GLY A 77 0.55 3.16 -0.79
N PHE A 78 1.74 2.83 -0.30
CA PHE A 78 2.11 3.14 1.07
C PHE A 78 3.51 3.71 1.14
N THR A 79 3.74 4.53 2.16
CA THR A 79 5.04 5.15 2.44
C THR A 79 5.49 4.86 3.87
N THR A 80 6.79 4.65 4.04
CA THR A 80 7.47 4.67 5.34
C THR A 80 8.66 5.63 5.32
N GLY A 81 9.04 6.14 6.49
CA GLY A 81 10.05 7.17 6.64
C GLY A 81 11.15 6.80 7.63
N TYR A 82 12.39 7.19 7.31
CA TYR A 82 13.55 6.97 8.19
C TYR A 82 14.68 7.96 7.90
N GLY A 83 15.76 7.89 8.69
CA GLY A 83 16.90 8.82 8.62
C GLY A 83 16.67 10.10 9.44
N GLY A 84 17.54 11.09 9.29
CA GLY A 84 17.43 12.36 10.03
C GLY A 84 17.96 12.33 11.46
N LYS A 85 18.30 11.14 11.98
CA LYS A 85 18.91 10.97 13.31
C LYS A 85 20.43 10.91 13.18
N ILE A 86 21.12 11.61 14.07
CA ILE A 86 22.58 11.56 14.18
C ILE A 86 22.91 10.58 15.29
N THR A 87 23.51 9.44 14.93
CA THR A 87 23.94 8.46 15.92
C THR A 87 25.35 8.80 16.40
N PRO A 88 25.59 8.89 17.73
CA PRO A 88 26.93 9.02 18.27
C PRO A 88 27.82 7.83 17.91
N PHE A 89 29.12 8.07 17.81
CA PHE A 89 30.08 7.00 17.56
C PHE A 89 30.05 5.96 18.70
N GLY A 90 29.94 4.68 18.34
CA GLY A 90 29.81 3.56 19.27
C GLY A 90 28.36 3.24 19.68
N GLU A 91 27.38 4.03 19.24
CA GLU A 91 25.95 3.80 19.45
C GLU A 91 25.25 3.34 18.15
N GLU A 92 26.03 3.03 17.10
CA GLU A 92 25.47 2.55 15.83
C GLU A 92 24.66 1.26 16.04
N PRO A 93 23.48 1.12 15.41
CA PRO A 93 22.71 -0.11 15.49
C PRO A 93 23.51 -1.28 14.90
N VAL A 94 23.74 -2.33 15.70
CA VAL A 94 24.47 -3.53 15.28
C VAL A 94 23.49 -4.68 15.02
N ILE A 95 23.65 -5.34 13.88
CA ILE A 95 23.01 -6.61 13.57
C ILE A 95 23.99 -7.73 13.87
N SER A 96 23.56 -8.72 14.66
CA SER A 96 24.37 -9.89 15.01
C SER A 96 24.16 -11.05 14.04
N LYS A 97 25.22 -11.84 13.84
CA LYS A 97 25.22 -13.14 13.15
C LYS A 97 24.14 -14.12 13.65
N ASP A 98 23.72 -13.96 14.91
CA ASP A 98 22.77 -14.86 15.57
C ASP A 98 21.32 -14.54 15.19
N THR A 99 21.09 -13.42 14.51
CA THR A 99 19.77 -13.03 13.98
C THR A 99 19.60 -13.50 12.54
N PHE A 100 18.36 -13.66 12.07
CA PHE A 100 18.10 -13.93 10.64
C PHE A 100 18.55 -12.77 9.74
N LEU A 101 18.67 -11.55 10.27
CA LEU A 101 19.18 -10.39 9.53
C LEU A 101 20.69 -10.50 9.25
N GLY A 102 21.42 -11.25 10.08
CA GLY A 102 22.85 -11.53 9.91
C GLY A 102 23.16 -12.57 8.84
N GLU A 103 22.18 -13.29 8.31
CA GLU A 103 22.40 -14.28 7.25
C GLU A 103 22.74 -13.62 5.92
N LEU A 104 23.81 -14.09 5.29
CA LEU A 104 24.30 -13.54 4.03
C LEU A 104 23.65 -14.26 2.84
N LYS A 105 23.13 -13.47 1.88
CA LYS A 105 22.53 -14.00 0.65
C LYS A 105 23.58 -14.05 -0.45
N ASP A 106 23.77 -15.22 -1.06
CA ASP A 106 24.59 -15.34 -2.28
C ASP A 106 23.88 -14.64 -3.44
N VAL A 107 24.54 -13.63 -4.00
CA VAL A 107 24.09 -12.82 -5.14
C VAL A 107 25.08 -12.88 -6.30
N THR A 108 25.92 -13.92 -6.35
CA THR A 108 26.91 -14.12 -7.40
C THR A 108 26.23 -14.15 -8.78
N PRO A 109 26.67 -13.36 -9.78
CA PRO A 109 26.05 -13.30 -11.09
C PRO A 109 25.94 -14.68 -11.77
N SER A 110 24.76 -14.97 -12.34
CA SER A 110 24.48 -16.24 -13.02
C SER A 110 25.39 -16.44 -14.24
N GLY A 111 26.02 -17.61 -14.37
CA GLY A 111 26.88 -17.96 -15.51
C GLY A 111 28.36 -17.57 -15.36
N ALA A 112 28.74 -16.94 -14.24
CA ALA A 112 30.15 -16.84 -13.89
C ALA A 112 30.72 -18.24 -13.60
N THR A 113 31.93 -18.54 -14.10
CA THR A 113 32.79 -19.48 -13.37
C THR A 113 32.80 -19.04 -11.90
N LYS A 114 32.86 -19.95 -10.93
CA LYS A 114 32.92 -19.59 -9.50
C LYS A 114 34.38 -19.42 -9.00
N PRO A 115 35.25 -18.49 -9.48
CA PRO A 115 36.45 -18.19 -8.72
C PRO A 115 36.11 -17.24 -7.56
N ASN A 116 35.11 -16.35 -7.71
CA ASN A 116 34.74 -15.34 -6.73
C ASN A 116 33.24 -15.44 -6.40
N THR A 117 32.89 -15.37 -5.13
CA THR A 117 31.49 -15.33 -4.65
C THR A 117 31.16 -13.98 -4.05
N VAL A 118 29.97 -13.46 -4.35
CA VAL A 118 29.47 -12.19 -3.82
C VAL A 118 28.28 -12.47 -2.92
N PHE A 119 28.40 -12.05 -1.67
CA PHE A 119 27.33 -12.12 -0.69
C PHE A 119 26.76 -10.73 -0.40
N GLU A 120 25.51 -10.68 0.01
CA GLU A 120 24.81 -9.44 0.36
C GLU A 120 24.14 -9.55 1.73
N VAL A 121 24.27 -8.49 2.54
CA VAL A 121 23.53 -8.35 3.81
C VAL A 121 22.08 -7.92 3.57
N LYS A 122 21.17 -8.30 4.46
CA LYS A 122 19.73 -8.00 4.31
C LYS A 122 19.38 -6.52 4.56
N VAL A 123 20.15 -5.83 5.40
CA VAL A 123 19.93 -4.40 5.75
C VAL A 123 21.19 -3.60 5.44
N LYS A 124 21.03 -2.52 4.68
CA LYS A 124 22.11 -1.70 4.12
C LYS A 124 21.67 -0.25 3.95
N PRO A 125 22.59 0.74 3.89
CA PRO A 125 24.06 0.63 3.95
C PRO A 125 24.65 0.27 5.33
N ILE A 126 25.90 -0.18 5.34
CA ILE A 126 26.64 -0.63 6.54
C ILE A 126 27.96 0.13 6.73
N VAL A 127 28.46 0.16 7.97
CA VAL A 127 29.79 0.68 8.29
C VAL A 127 30.84 -0.35 7.87
N THR A 128 31.60 -0.08 6.82
CA THR A 128 32.55 -1.04 6.21
C THR A 128 33.52 -1.67 7.22
N SER A 129 34.01 -0.91 8.19
CA SER A 129 34.97 -1.39 9.20
C SER A 129 34.36 -2.24 10.32
N SER A 130 33.03 -2.35 10.39
CA SER A 130 32.33 -3.06 11.46
C SER A 130 32.07 -4.54 11.17
N ILE A 131 32.23 -4.96 9.91
CA ILE A 131 31.78 -6.26 9.47
C ILE A 131 32.70 -7.39 9.94
N ILE A 132 32.08 -8.41 10.52
CA ILE A 132 32.73 -9.66 10.89
C ILE A 132 31.93 -10.79 10.26
N VAL A 133 32.58 -11.61 9.43
CA VAL A 133 31.95 -12.76 8.77
C VAL A 133 32.24 -14.04 9.53
N TYR A 134 31.26 -14.93 9.57
CA TYR A 134 31.29 -16.21 10.25
C TYR A 134 30.84 -17.32 9.30
N ARG A 135 31.44 -18.50 9.45
CA ARG A 135 30.93 -19.74 8.87
C ARG A 135 29.72 -20.24 9.65
N GLU A 136 29.03 -21.24 9.10
CA GLU A 136 27.82 -21.82 9.68
C GLU A 136 28.04 -22.39 11.10
N ASP A 137 29.22 -22.94 11.36
CA ASP A 137 29.64 -23.46 12.66
C ASP A 137 29.98 -22.37 13.70
N GLY A 138 29.92 -21.10 13.29
CA GLY A 138 30.23 -19.93 14.11
C GLY A 138 31.70 -19.54 14.13
N GLU A 139 32.57 -20.22 13.37
CA GLU A 139 33.97 -19.80 13.24
C GLU A 139 34.07 -18.47 12.48
N MET A 140 34.84 -17.53 13.01
CA MET A 140 35.10 -16.24 12.35
C MET A 140 35.99 -16.46 11.12
N VAL A 141 35.54 -15.99 9.97
CA VAL A 141 36.36 -15.93 8.76
C VAL A 141 37.41 -14.85 8.94
N LYS A 142 38.68 -15.25 8.97
CA LYS A 142 39.80 -14.31 9.12
C LYS A 142 40.15 -13.71 7.76
N PRO A 143 40.09 -12.37 7.60
CA PRO A 143 40.40 -11.71 6.32
C PRO A 143 41.83 -11.96 5.81
N THR A 144 42.76 -12.32 6.70
CA THR A 144 44.15 -12.65 6.34
C THR A 144 44.30 -14.02 5.69
N GLU A 145 43.37 -14.94 5.96
CA GLU A 145 43.38 -16.31 5.45
C GLU A 145 42.40 -16.47 4.28
N THR A 146 41.27 -15.76 4.34
CA THR A 146 40.27 -15.73 3.27
C THR A 146 39.92 -14.27 2.96
N PRO A 147 40.67 -13.61 2.04
CA PRO A 147 40.47 -12.20 1.73
C PRO A 147 39.09 -11.92 1.14
N TYR A 148 38.49 -10.81 1.58
CA TYR A 148 37.23 -10.29 1.05
C TYR A 148 37.21 -8.75 1.06
N ILE A 149 36.45 -8.18 0.13
CA ILE A 149 36.25 -6.73 -0.02
C ILE A 149 34.79 -6.40 0.29
N VAL A 150 34.56 -5.32 1.04
CA VAL A 150 33.23 -4.89 1.46
C VAL A 150 32.88 -3.56 0.79
N ASP A 151 31.75 -3.55 0.09
CA ASP A 151 31.08 -2.32 -0.37
C ASP A 151 30.01 -1.94 0.66
N GLY A 152 30.31 -0.94 1.50
CA GLY A 152 29.42 -0.52 2.59
C GLY A 152 28.10 0.07 2.10
N GLU A 153 28.08 0.73 0.95
CA GLU A 153 26.86 1.33 0.38
C GLU A 153 25.92 0.25 -0.17
N LYS A 154 26.48 -0.71 -0.91
CA LYS A 154 25.71 -1.83 -1.47
C LYS A 154 25.48 -2.96 -0.47
N GLY A 155 26.18 -2.96 0.65
CA GLY A 155 26.16 -4.05 1.63
C GLY A 155 26.66 -5.38 1.04
N THR A 156 27.58 -5.34 0.07
CA THR A 156 28.09 -6.55 -0.58
C THR A 156 29.48 -6.91 -0.09
N ILE A 157 29.74 -8.21 -0.04
CA ILE A 157 30.98 -8.82 0.43
C ILE A 157 31.48 -9.71 -0.70
N THR A 158 32.58 -9.33 -1.33
CA THR A 158 33.16 -10.07 -2.46
C THR A 158 34.37 -10.84 -1.96
N PHE A 159 34.31 -12.16 -2.03
CA PHE A 159 35.43 -13.04 -1.70
C PHE A 159 36.31 -13.25 -2.93
N GLU A 160 37.64 -13.25 -2.73
CA GLU A 160 38.60 -13.55 -3.79
C GLU A 160 38.57 -15.03 -4.20
N GLU A 161 38.17 -15.91 -3.29
CA GLU A 161 37.97 -17.33 -3.53
C GLU A 161 36.52 -17.73 -3.27
N SER A 162 35.98 -18.64 -4.08
CA SER A 162 34.59 -19.10 -3.97
C SER A 162 34.32 -19.74 -2.62
N GLN A 163 33.27 -19.27 -1.95
CA GLN A 163 32.76 -19.88 -0.73
C GLN A 163 31.62 -20.84 -1.08
N SER A 164 31.58 -21.99 -0.41
CA SER A 164 30.50 -22.99 -0.55
C SER A 164 29.57 -23.02 0.66
N ASP A 165 29.96 -22.40 1.76
CA ASP A 165 29.30 -22.52 3.05
C ASP A 165 28.20 -21.48 3.22
N VAL A 166 27.23 -21.76 4.09
CA VAL A 166 26.31 -20.72 4.56
C VAL A 166 27.09 -19.76 5.44
N LEU A 167 27.10 -18.48 5.07
CA LEU A 167 27.80 -17.45 5.82
C LEU A 167 26.83 -16.55 6.59
N ARG A 168 27.30 -16.07 7.73
CA ARG A 168 26.60 -15.10 8.58
C ARG A 168 27.53 -13.93 8.88
N ALA A 169 26.98 -12.77 9.23
CA ALA A 169 27.77 -11.60 9.57
C ALA A 169 27.20 -10.84 10.76
N THR A 170 28.11 -10.26 11.55
CA THR A 170 27.80 -9.18 12.48
C THR A 170 28.28 -7.88 11.84
N TYR A 171 27.43 -6.85 11.80
CA TYR A 171 27.74 -5.58 11.15
C TYR A 171 26.93 -4.42 11.73
N ALA A 172 27.52 -3.22 11.73
CA ALA A 172 26.86 -1.98 12.14
C ALA A 172 26.24 -1.25 10.94
N LEU A 173 25.09 -0.64 11.15
CA LEU A 173 24.37 0.16 10.17
C LEU A 173 24.85 1.61 10.18
N THR A 174 24.74 2.28 9.03
CA THR A 174 25.00 3.72 8.96
C THR A 174 23.74 4.52 9.28
N ASP A 175 23.87 5.84 9.52
CA ASP A 175 22.75 6.76 9.73
C ASP A 175 21.73 6.78 8.56
N ASN A 176 22.12 6.27 7.38
CA ASN A 176 21.28 6.22 6.18
C ASN A 176 20.58 4.87 5.98
N ALA A 177 20.85 3.88 6.83
CA ALA A 177 20.17 2.58 6.76
C ALA A 177 18.69 2.71 7.17
N PRO A 178 17.79 1.89 6.60
CA PRO A 178 16.40 1.83 7.04
C PRO A 178 16.29 1.60 8.55
N ASP A 179 15.51 2.45 9.21
CA ASP A 179 15.14 2.23 10.60
C ASP A 179 14.02 1.18 10.68
N VAL A 180 13.68 0.75 11.89
CA VAL A 180 12.59 -0.21 12.08
C VAL A 180 11.24 0.44 11.75
N VAL A 181 10.38 -0.28 11.00
CA VAL A 181 9.08 0.25 10.60
C VAL A 181 8.11 0.26 11.79
N LYS A 182 7.75 1.47 12.21
CA LYS A 182 6.83 1.71 13.34
C LYS A 182 5.40 2.06 12.92
N ARG A 183 5.24 2.51 11.68
CA ARG A 183 3.97 2.93 11.09
C ARG A 183 4.07 3.04 9.57
N LEU A 184 2.93 2.98 8.90
CA LEU A 184 2.78 3.06 7.45
C LEU A 184 1.71 4.10 7.11
N TRP A 185 1.88 4.83 6.00
CA TRP A 185 0.86 5.73 5.48
C TRP A 185 0.38 5.25 4.13
N PHE A 186 -0.85 4.75 4.08
CA PHE A 186 -1.52 4.27 2.88
C PHE A 186 -2.25 5.42 2.19
N PHE A 187 -2.33 5.40 0.87
CA PHE A 187 -3.07 6.39 0.09
C PHE A 187 -3.57 5.80 -1.22
N THR A 188 -4.60 6.40 -1.80
CA THR A 188 -5.14 6.00 -3.11
C THR A 188 -4.97 7.13 -4.12
N PHE A 189 -4.96 6.78 -5.40
CA PHE A 189 -4.79 7.74 -6.51
C PHE A 189 -5.48 7.22 -7.78
N GLU A 190 -5.63 8.06 -8.81
CA GLU A 190 -6.20 7.64 -10.12
C GLU A 190 -5.13 7.29 -11.16
N GLY A 191 -3.90 7.75 -10.96
CA GLY A 191 -2.73 7.44 -11.76
C GLY A 191 -1.51 8.23 -11.28
N PHE A 192 -0.35 8.01 -11.90
CA PHE A 192 0.83 8.82 -11.65
C PHE A 192 1.69 8.94 -12.90
N ILE A 193 2.50 9.99 -12.95
CA ILE A 193 3.52 10.23 -13.97
C ILE A 193 4.84 10.23 -13.20
N PRO A 194 5.82 9.37 -13.55
CA PRO A 194 7.11 9.27 -12.87
C PRO A 194 8.03 10.45 -13.21
N THR A 195 7.50 11.66 -13.13
CA THR A 195 8.22 12.90 -13.41
C THR A 195 8.21 13.82 -12.21
N LYS A 196 9.31 14.55 -12.05
CA LYS A 196 9.49 15.60 -11.06
C LYS A 196 9.65 16.93 -11.78
N LEU A 197 8.87 17.93 -11.39
CA LEU A 197 8.96 19.28 -11.96
C LEU A 197 10.02 20.11 -11.22
N ILE A 198 11.00 20.61 -11.95
CA ILE A 198 12.02 21.55 -11.49
C ILE A 198 11.68 22.93 -12.04
N LEU A 199 11.58 23.91 -11.14
CA LEU A 199 11.28 25.30 -11.48
C LEU A 199 12.49 26.17 -11.16
N ARG A 200 12.87 27.06 -12.08
CA ARG A 200 14.00 27.98 -11.89
C ARG A 200 13.81 28.91 -10.69
N SER A 201 12.56 29.29 -10.39
CA SER A 201 12.20 30.14 -9.26
C SER A 201 12.47 29.48 -7.90
N GLU A 202 12.40 28.15 -7.84
CA GLU A 202 12.67 27.39 -6.62
C GLU A 202 14.13 26.88 -6.59
N ASN A 203 14.71 26.65 -7.76
CA ASN A 203 16.01 26.02 -7.93
C ASN A 203 16.83 26.73 -9.03
N PRO A 204 17.39 27.91 -8.75
CA PRO A 204 18.10 28.68 -9.77
C PRO A 204 19.46 28.07 -10.15
N ASN A 205 20.12 27.34 -9.24
CA ASN A 205 21.49 26.84 -9.43
C ASN A 205 21.54 25.36 -9.86
N GLN A 206 20.82 25.05 -10.94
CA GLN A 206 20.66 23.67 -11.44
C GLN A 206 21.59 23.34 -12.61
N ALA A 207 22.02 24.34 -13.38
CA ALA A 207 22.96 24.19 -14.49
C ALA A 207 24.40 24.44 -14.02
N GLU A 208 25.31 23.57 -14.42
CA GLU A 208 26.76 23.72 -14.29
C GLU A 208 27.37 23.83 -15.69
N LEU A 209 28.24 24.81 -15.89
CA LEU A 209 28.98 24.95 -17.15
C LEU A 209 30.09 23.89 -17.19
N LEU A 210 30.04 22.98 -18.16
CA LEU A 210 31.03 21.90 -18.31
C LEU A 210 32.17 22.27 -19.25
N ASP A 211 31.84 22.94 -20.35
CA ASP A 211 32.80 23.32 -21.37
C ASP A 211 32.49 24.74 -21.86
N GLU A 212 33.42 25.66 -21.62
CA GLU A 212 33.34 27.05 -22.09
C GLU A 212 33.50 27.15 -23.62
N ALA A 213 34.28 26.26 -24.23
CA ALA A 213 34.54 26.24 -25.67
C ALA A 213 33.43 25.56 -26.47
N GLU A 214 32.88 24.44 -25.95
CA GLU A 214 31.77 23.71 -26.57
C GLU A 214 30.39 24.19 -26.08
N ARG A 215 30.34 25.11 -25.11
CA ARG A 215 29.13 25.78 -24.61
C ARG A 215 28.09 24.79 -24.08
N VAL A 216 28.57 23.81 -23.33
CA VAL A 216 27.76 22.71 -22.79
C VAL A 216 27.45 22.97 -21.32
N PHE A 217 26.16 23.00 -21.00
CA PHE A 217 25.66 23.06 -19.63
C PHE A 217 25.11 21.69 -19.21
N ARG A 218 25.40 21.26 -17.98
CA ARG A 218 24.86 20.03 -17.38
C ARG A 218 23.89 20.37 -16.26
N PHE A 219 22.73 19.74 -16.30
CA PHE A 219 21.75 19.77 -15.23
C PHE A 219 21.95 18.61 -14.26
N LYS A 220 21.59 18.83 -13.00
CA LYS A 220 21.69 17.82 -11.94
C LYS A 220 20.61 16.74 -12.13
N ILE A 221 20.99 15.65 -12.79
CA ILE A 221 20.23 14.41 -12.85
C ILE A 221 21.07 13.25 -12.30
N LEU A 222 20.44 12.12 -11.96
CA LEU A 222 21.12 10.87 -11.65
C LEU A 222 21.24 10.02 -12.94
N PRO A 223 22.42 9.98 -13.60
CA PRO A 223 22.55 9.31 -14.89
C PRO A 223 22.18 7.83 -14.81
N GLY A 224 21.50 7.31 -15.83
CA GLY A 224 21.03 5.93 -15.91
C GLY A 224 19.69 5.66 -15.20
N ASN A 225 19.32 6.47 -14.20
CA ASN A 225 18.05 6.36 -13.49
C ASN A 225 17.09 7.52 -13.80
N GLN A 226 17.60 8.62 -14.35
CA GLN A 226 16.84 9.82 -14.66
C GLN A 226 17.25 10.39 -16.01
N ARG A 227 16.32 11.09 -16.65
CA ARG A 227 16.57 11.87 -17.86
C ARG A 227 15.74 13.14 -17.88
N ILE A 228 16.19 14.16 -18.61
CA ILE A 228 15.35 15.32 -18.91
C ILE A 228 14.25 14.86 -19.86
N ARG A 229 12.98 14.98 -19.46
CA ARG A 229 11.86 14.53 -20.28
C ARG A 229 11.76 15.36 -21.57
N GLU A 230 11.54 14.66 -22.68
CA GLU A 230 11.39 15.27 -24.00
C GLU A 230 10.23 16.27 -24.04
N ASN A 231 10.44 17.40 -24.73
CA ASN A 231 9.43 18.45 -24.94
C ASN A 231 8.83 19.05 -23.65
N SER A 232 9.51 18.93 -22.52
CA SER A 232 9.06 19.48 -21.22
C SER A 232 10.14 20.29 -20.54
N TYR A 233 10.77 21.21 -21.27
CA TYR A 233 11.78 22.13 -20.76
C TYR A 233 11.68 23.49 -21.43
N LYS A 234 12.12 24.52 -20.72
CA LYS A 234 12.33 25.88 -21.21
C LYS A 234 13.58 26.44 -20.56
N PHE A 235 14.49 26.97 -21.37
CA PHE A 235 15.74 27.58 -20.90
C PHE A 235 15.66 29.10 -20.93
N TYR A 236 16.34 29.75 -20.00
CA TYR A 236 16.32 31.20 -19.79
C TYR A 236 17.72 31.70 -19.44
N GLU A 237 18.07 32.91 -19.85
CA GLU A 237 19.35 33.54 -19.48
C GLU A 237 19.36 34.11 -18.06
N THR A 238 18.18 34.37 -17.49
CA THR A 238 18.00 34.93 -16.14
C THR A 238 16.90 34.20 -15.38
N VAL A 239 17.00 34.21 -14.04
CA VAL A 239 16.00 33.60 -13.16
C VAL A 239 14.61 34.21 -13.37
N ASP A 240 14.55 35.53 -13.50
CA ASP A 240 13.29 36.28 -13.63
C ASP A 240 12.89 36.55 -15.10
N GLY A 241 13.62 35.97 -16.06
CA GLY A 241 13.34 36.15 -17.49
C GLY A 241 11.96 35.62 -17.87
N THR A 242 11.24 36.35 -18.71
CA THR A 242 9.91 35.96 -19.20
C THR A 242 9.96 35.17 -20.50
N ASP A 243 10.93 35.48 -21.36
CA ASP A 243 11.08 34.89 -22.68
C ASP A 243 12.11 33.75 -22.64
N PRO A 244 11.72 32.52 -23.03
CA PRO A 244 12.66 31.42 -23.12
C PRO A 244 13.59 31.58 -24.33
N ILE A 245 14.78 31.01 -24.24
CA ILE A 245 15.71 30.86 -25.37
C ILE A 245 15.04 30.02 -26.46
N ASP A 246 15.23 30.40 -27.74
CA ASP A 246 14.61 29.73 -28.87
C ASP A 246 15.03 28.24 -28.92
N PRO A 247 14.08 27.29 -29.00
CA PRO A 247 14.39 25.87 -29.18
C PRO A 247 15.29 25.54 -30.37
N ALA A 248 15.37 26.41 -31.39
CA ALA A 248 16.29 26.26 -32.51
C ALA A 248 17.76 26.54 -32.15
N ASP A 249 18.03 27.18 -31.01
CA ASP A 249 19.36 27.64 -30.61
C ASP A 249 20.10 26.63 -29.72
N TYR A 250 19.49 25.49 -29.40
CA TYR A 250 20.13 24.49 -28.55
C TYR A 250 19.70 23.06 -28.89
N THR A 251 20.53 22.11 -28.48
CA THR A 251 20.24 20.68 -28.49
C THR A 251 20.33 20.12 -27.08
N VAL A 252 19.46 19.17 -26.74
CA VAL A 252 19.41 18.55 -25.40
C VAL A 252 19.77 17.08 -25.54
N ASN A 253 20.78 16.64 -24.81
CA ASN A 253 21.00 15.22 -24.54
C ASN A 253 20.19 14.85 -23.29
N HIS A 254 19.06 14.18 -23.51
CA HIS A 254 18.11 13.85 -22.46
C HIS A 254 18.71 12.94 -21.38
N ASP A 255 19.50 11.94 -21.78
CA ASP A 255 20.02 10.91 -20.89
C ASP A 255 21.23 11.40 -20.07
N GLU A 256 22.05 12.28 -20.65
CA GLU A 256 23.19 12.91 -19.96
C GLU A 256 22.81 14.19 -19.20
N GLY A 257 21.61 14.71 -19.46
CA GLY A 257 21.13 15.96 -18.89
C GLY A 257 21.95 17.17 -19.34
N THR A 258 22.51 17.13 -20.55
CA THR A 258 23.33 18.20 -21.09
C THR A 258 22.60 19.00 -22.15
N VAL A 259 22.87 20.30 -22.22
CA VAL A 259 22.32 21.22 -23.21
C VAL A 259 23.50 21.90 -23.90
N THR A 260 23.51 21.85 -25.22
CA THR A 260 24.56 22.43 -26.07
C THR A 260 23.95 23.54 -26.91
N PHE A 261 24.50 24.75 -26.82
CA PHE A 261 24.00 25.92 -27.56
C PHE A 261 24.72 26.10 -28.90
N ASN A 262 23.96 26.49 -29.91
CA ASN A 262 24.45 26.74 -31.26
C ASN A 262 25.31 28.01 -31.33
N GLU A 263 26.09 28.14 -32.41
CA GLU A 263 26.92 29.32 -32.64
C GLU A 263 26.07 30.58 -32.86
N GLY A 264 26.25 31.61 -32.01
CA GLY A 264 25.50 32.87 -32.03
C GLY A 264 24.65 33.14 -30.78
N THR A 265 24.35 32.10 -29.98
CA THR A 265 23.61 32.20 -28.72
C THR A 265 24.55 31.80 -27.57
N GLU A 266 25.08 32.79 -26.84
CA GLU A 266 26.14 32.63 -25.84
C GLU A 266 25.68 33.03 -24.43
N PRO A 267 24.78 32.25 -23.80
CA PRO A 267 24.32 32.57 -22.46
C PRO A 267 25.46 32.41 -21.45
N LEU A 268 25.71 33.44 -20.64
CA LEU A 268 26.69 33.39 -19.54
C LEU A 268 26.20 32.54 -18.35
N ALA A 269 24.88 32.32 -18.28
CA ALA A 269 24.23 31.44 -17.32
C ALA A 269 22.93 30.90 -17.93
N VAL A 270 22.55 29.69 -17.54
CA VAL A 270 21.33 29.04 -18.03
C VAL A 270 20.46 28.62 -16.84
N TYR A 271 19.21 29.03 -16.88
CA TYR A 271 18.16 28.67 -15.94
C TYR A 271 17.09 27.87 -16.66
N ALA A 272 16.40 26.96 -15.96
CA ALA A 272 15.44 26.09 -16.62
C ALA A 272 14.20 25.81 -15.76
N ASP A 273 13.05 25.79 -16.42
CA ASP A 273 11.89 25.06 -15.96
C ASP A 273 11.82 23.76 -16.75
N TYR A 274 11.88 22.61 -16.10
CA TYR A 274 11.92 21.31 -16.79
C TYR A 274 11.36 20.18 -15.94
N GLU A 275 10.92 19.10 -16.60
CA GLU A 275 10.59 17.84 -15.94
C GLU A 275 11.74 16.84 -16.03
N ILE A 276 12.10 16.24 -14.90
CA ILE A 276 12.97 15.06 -14.85
C ILE A 276 12.05 13.83 -14.84
N GLU A 277 12.27 12.90 -15.76
CA GLU A 277 11.61 11.59 -15.79
C GLU A 277 12.50 10.56 -15.09
N ALA A 278 11.92 9.80 -14.16
CA ALA A 278 12.58 8.67 -13.54
C ALA A 278 12.36 7.40 -14.38
N ILE A 279 13.43 6.65 -14.58
CA ILE A 279 13.46 5.43 -15.39
C ILE A 279 13.34 4.23 -14.46
N LYS A 280 12.41 3.34 -14.79
CA LYS A 280 12.13 2.13 -14.02
C LYS A 280 13.17 1.06 -14.33
N ASP A 281 13.78 0.48 -13.30
CA ASP A 281 14.71 -0.65 -13.42
C ASP A 281 13.97 -1.99 -13.63
N SER A 282 14.73 -3.08 -13.80
CA SER A 282 14.18 -4.43 -14.00
C SER A 282 13.40 -4.98 -12.80
N ASN A 283 13.60 -4.41 -11.61
CA ASN A 283 12.89 -4.78 -10.37
C ASN A 283 11.68 -3.89 -10.11
N GLY A 284 11.37 -3.02 -11.06
CA GLY A 284 10.26 -2.09 -10.98
C GLY A 284 10.48 -0.88 -10.08
N SER A 285 11.72 -0.57 -9.74
CA SER A 285 12.10 0.60 -8.95
C SER A 285 12.47 1.79 -9.83
N TYR A 286 12.03 3.00 -9.46
CA TYR A 286 12.50 4.27 -10.02
C TYR A 286 13.75 4.81 -9.29
N GLY A 287 14.23 4.06 -8.28
CA GLY A 287 15.43 4.40 -7.51
C GLY A 287 15.24 5.61 -6.59
N ASP A 288 16.37 6.29 -6.33
CA ASP A 288 16.44 7.46 -5.47
C ASP A 288 16.05 8.74 -6.21
N ILE A 289 15.19 9.55 -5.60
CA ILE A 289 14.73 10.83 -6.14
C ILE A 289 14.97 11.93 -5.10
N GLU A 290 15.87 12.88 -5.38
CA GLU A 290 16.12 14.00 -4.46
C GLU A 290 14.85 14.86 -4.36
N VAL A 291 14.46 15.24 -3.15
CA VAL A 291 13.32 16.15 -2.87
C VAL A 291 13.75 17.26 -1.92
N VAL A 292 12.83 18.18 -1.63
CA VAL A 292 13.07 19.22 -0.63
C VAL A 292 13.29 18.60 0.76
N PRO A 293 14.11 19.20 1.64
CA PRO A 293 14.31 18.72 3.00
C PRO A 293 12.99 18.50 3.75
N PHE A 294 12.91 17.39 4.50
CA PHE A 294 11.73 16.98 5.24
C PHE A 294 12.11 16.16 6.48
N ASN A 295 11.26 16.17 7.49
CA ASN A 295 11.36 15.35 8.69
C ASN A 295 10.52 14.07 8.55
N PRO A 296 11.13 12.86 8.58
CA PRO A 296 10.40 11.60 8.42
C PRO A 296 9.46 11.27 9.60
N SER A 297 9.63 11.90 10.77
CA SER A 297 8.72 11.74 11.90
C SER A 297 7.46 12.62 11.81
N VAL A 298 7.44 13.62 10.92
CA VAL A 298 6.29 14.52 10.72
C VAL A 298 5.44 14.01 9.54
N PRO A 299 4.20 13.54 9.75
CA PRO A 299 3.41 12.88 8.71
C PRO A 299 3.23 13.70 7.42
N THR A 300 2.94 14.99 7.56
CA THR A 300 2.70 15.89 6.42
C THR A 300 3.96 16.16 5.61
N GLU A 301 5.12 16.20 6.25
CA GLU A 301 6.42 16.39 5.58
C GLU A 301 6.87 15.10 4.88
N LEU A 302 6.76 13.96 5.57
CA LEU A 302 7.06 12.64 4.99
C LEU A 302 6.22 12.37 3.74
N MET A 303 4.90 12.53 3.85
CA MET A 303 4.00 12.30 2.73
C MET A 303 4.16 13.37 1.65
N GLY A 304 4.55 14.60 2.03
CA GLY A 304 4.95 15.63 1.08
C GLY A 304 6.18 15.25 0.26
N ALA A 305 7.17 14.58 0.88
CA ALA A 305 8.34 14.05 0.20
C ALA A 305 7.99 12.92 -0.78
N ALA A 306 7.10 12.01 -0.40
CA ALA A 306 6.59 10.97 -1.31
C ALA A 306 5.86 11.61 -2.51
N TYR A 307 4.90 12.50 -2.25
CA TYR A 307 4.08 13.15 -3.26
C TYR A 307 4.82 14.13 -4.17
N ASN A 308 6.02 14.58 -3.79
CA ASN A 308 6.86 15.47 -4.59
C ASN A 308 7.86 14.74 -5.49
N ALA A 309 8.15 13.46 -5.22
CA ALA A 309 9.09 12.69 -6.02
C ALA A 309 8.54 12.35 -7.41
N VAL A 310 7.23 12.09 -7.49
CA VAL A 310 6.51 11.83 -8.74
C VAL A 310 5.19 12.61 -8.76
N ARG A 311 4.61 12.81 -9.93
CA ARG A 311 3.33 13.52 -10.08
C ARG A 311 2.16 12.55 -9.96
N PHE A 312 1.42 12.63 -8.86
CA PHE A 312 0.17 11.87 -8.69
C PHE A 312 -1.03 12.59 -9.33
N ILE A 313 -1.94 11.79 -9.87
CA ILE A 313 -3.24 12.24 -10.37
C ILE A 313 -4.26 12.00 -9.25
N TYR A 314 -4.74 13.10 -8.66
CA TYR A 314 -5.73 13.11 -7.58
C TYR A 314 -5.38 12.17 -6.41
N PRO A 315 -4.24 12.33 -5.72
CA PRO A 315 -3.92 11.52 -4.54
C PRO A 315 -4.83 11.86 -3.34
N SER A 316 -5.13 10.87 -2.51
CA SER A 316 -5.90 11.08 -1.27
C SER A 316 -5.08 11.77 -0.17
N ILE A 317 -5.77 12.22 0.89
CA ILE A 317 -5.09 12.39 2.19
C ILE A 317 -4.64 10.99 2.65
N PRO A 318 -3.38 10.81 3.10
CA PRO A 318 -2.89 9.51 3.55
C PRO A 318 -3.58 9.03 4.84
N THR A 319 -3.89 7.75 4.88
CA THR A 319 -4.42 7.00 6.02
C THR A 319 -3.28 6.30 6.74
N ALA A 320 -3.05 6.66 8.00
CA ALA A 320 -2.01 6.06 8.82
C ALA A 320 -2.41 4.68 9.36
N VAL A 321 -1.44 3.78 9.51
CA VAL A 321 -1.54 2.52 10.24
C VAL A 321 -0.38 2.48 11.24
N SER A 322 -0.69 2.57 12.53
CA SER A 322 0.31 2.64 13.61
C SER A 322 0.24 1.38 14.48
N PHE A 323 1.37 0.68 14.67
CA PHE A 323 1.40 -0.61 15.37
C PHE A 323 1.58 -0.51 16.89
N ILE A 324 2.08 0.65 17.35
CA ILE A 324 2.43 0.91 18.75
C ILE A 324 1.88 2.27 19.19
N PRO A 325 1.64 2.50 20.49
CA PRO A 325 1.30 3.81 21.06
C PRO A 325 2.50 4.78 21.07
N GLN A 326 3.73 4.28 21.16
CA GLN A 326 4.92 5.13 21.28
C GLN A 326 5.40 5.70 19.94
N GLU A 327 6.07 6.85 19.98
CA GLU A 327 6.64 7.47 18.77
C GLU A 327 7.83 6.70 18.22
N GLU A 328 8.56 6.01 19.07
CA GLU A 328 9.72 5.20 18.72
C GLU A 328 9.58 3.84 19.39
N LEU A 329 10.16 2.81 18.78
CA LEU A 329 10.28 1.50 19.42
C LEU A 329 11.25 1.61 20.60
N GLY A 330 10.80 1.13 21.76
CA GLY A 330 11.66 1.02 22.94
C GLY A 330 12.66 -0.13 22.82
N LEU A 331 13.57 -0.23 23.79
CA LEU A 331 14.59 -1.31 23.86
C LEU A 331 14.00 -2.73 23.93
N GLY A 332 12.71 -2.87 24.27
CA GLY A 332 12.03 -4.16 24.30
C GLY A 332 11.84 -4.78 22.92
N TRP A 333 11.74 -3.97 21.87
CA TRP A 333 11.60 -4.44 20.49
C TRP A 333 12.87 -4.17 19.70
N GLY A 334 13.50 -5.24 19.21
CA GLY A 334 14.66 -5.17 18.33
C GLY A 334 14.30 -5.08 16.85
N ARG A 335 15.33 -5.05 15.99
CA ARG A 335 15.19 -5.13 14.53
C ARG A 335 14.71 -6.52 14.08
N ASP A 336 14.94 -7.52 14.91
CA ASP A 336 14.53 -8.90 14.75
C ASP A 336 13.08 -9.17 15.19
N SER A 337 12.41 -8.18 15.80
CA SER A 337 11.00 -8.27 16.15
C SER A 337 10.12 -8.59 14.94
N GLN A 338 8.97 -9.20 15.21
CA GLN A 338 8.02 -9.57 14.20
C GLN A 338 6.74 -8.75 14.32
N VAL A 339 6.11 -8.48 13.18
CA VAL A 339 4.75 -7.97 13.09
C VAL A 339 3.89 -9.14 12.64
N TYR A 340 3.00 -9.55 13.52
CA TYR A 340 1.93 -10.48 13.19
C TYR A 340 0.94 -9.78 12.26
N PHE A 341 0.74 -10.36 11.08
CA PHE A 341 -0.10 -9.81 10.02
C PHE A 341 -1.05 -10.89 9.51
N TRP A 342 -2.34 -10.66 9.69
CA TRP A 342 -3.38 -11.61 9.30
C TRP A 342 -4.55 -10.88 8.67
N GLY A 343 -5.28 -11.58 7.81
CA GLY A 343 -6.29 -10.94 6.99
C GLY A 343 -6.80 -11.79 5.84
N ASN A 344 -7.55 -11.14 4.96
CA ASN A 344 -8.01 -11.66 3.68
C ASN A 344 -7.57 -10.70 2.57
N ILE A 345 -6.80 -11.21 1.62
CA ILE A 345 -6.38 -10.49 0.42
C ILE A 345 -6.86 -11.21 -0.84
N THR A 346 -7.55 -10.44 -1.68
CA THR A 346 -7.94 -10.83 -3.03
C THR A 346 -7.60 -9.68 -3.97
N LYS A 347 -7.72 -9.90 -5.28
CA LYS A 347 -7.59 -8.80 -6.25
C LYS A 347 -8.62 -7.67 -6.04
N ASP A 348 -9.70 -7.92 -5.30
CA ASP A 348 -10.75 -6.92 -5.06
C ASP A 348 -10.49 -6.09 -3.81
N ARG A 349 -9.90 -6.67 -2.78
CA ARG A 349 -9.67 -5.99 -1.50
C ARG A 349 -8.53 -6.58 -0.68
N ILE A 350 -8.08 -5.78 0.28
CA ILE A 350 -7.23 -6.13 1.39
C ILE A 350 -8.01 -5.80 2.66
N VAL A 351 -8.29 -6.80 3.48
CA VAL A 351 -8.77 -6.64 4.86
C VAL A 351 -7.75 -7.29 5.76
N SER A 352 -7.23 -6.55 6.73
CA SER A 352 -6.15 -7.08 7.56
C SER A 352 -5.98 -6.33 8.87
N TYR A 353 -5.21 -6.95 9.75
CA TYR A 353 -4.77 -6.38 11.00
C TYR A 353 -3.27 -6.57 11.16
N PHE A 354 -2.63 -5.55 11.72
CA PHE A 354 -1.24 -5.58 12.13
C PHE A 354 -1.16 -5.59 13.64
N ARG A 355 -0.25 -6.40 14.19
CA ARG A 355 0.12 -6.37 15.60
C ARG A 355 1.60 -6.65 15.76
N LEU A 356 2.31 -5.77 16.44
CA LEU A 356 3.72 -6.02 16.80
C LEU A 356 3.80 -7.14 17.86
N ASP A 357 4.92 -7.88 17.90
CA ASP A 357 5.19 -8.88 18.93
C ASP A 357 4.83 -8.37 20.34
N PRO A 358 3.84 -8.96 21.03
CA PRO A 358 3.43 -8.50 22.34
C PRO A 358 4.40 -8.91 23.46
N ALA A 359 5.41 -9.75 23.20
CA ALA A 359 6.27 -10.30 24.26
C ALA A 359 6.92 -9.25 25.18
N PRO A 360 7.42 -8.10 24.69
CA PRO A 360 8.05 -7.10 25.54
C PRO A 360 7.05 -6.31 26.39
N ASP A 361 5.89 -5.97 25.81
CA ASP A 361 4.81 -5.25 26.48
C ASP A 361 3.48 -5.48 25.74
N PRO A 362 2.65 -6.44 26.20
CA PRO A 362 1.38 -6.76 25.54
C PRO A 362 0.38 -5.61 25.52
N GLU A 363 0.43 -4.71 26.52
CA GLU A 363 -0.50 -3.58 26.66
C GLU A 363 -0.11 -2.41 25.75
N SER A 364 1.13 -2.39 25.26
CA SER A 364 1.66 -1.37 24.35
C SER A 364 1.73 -1.82 22.88
N THR A 365 0.86 -2.75 22.46
CA THR A 365 0.75 -3.16 21.05
C THR A 365 -0.68 -2.98 20.58
N TYR A 366 -0.87 -2.38 19.41
CA TYR A 366 -2.19 -2.23 18.82
C TYR A 366 -2.53 -3.38 17.89
N PHE A 367 -3.83 -3.68 17.81
CA PHE A 367 -4.50 -4.35 16.70
C PHE A 367 -4.91 -3.28 15.68
N ALA A 368 -4.01 -2.95 14.77
CA ALA A 368 -4.20 -1.87 13.80
C ALA A 368 -4.92 -2.38 12.53
N PRO A 369 -6.18 -1.96 12.27
CA PRO A 369 -6.93 -2.40 11.09
C PRO A 369 -6.47 -1.73 9.80
N LEU A 370 -6.67 -2.42 8.69
CA LEU A 370 -6.57 -1.90 7.33
C LEU A 370 -7.66 -2.51 6.45
N TYR A 371 -8.44 -1.65 5.78
CA TYR A 371 -9.32 -2.01 4.67
C TYR A 371 -8.90 -1.20 3.45
N ILE A 372 -8.57 -1.85 2.34
CA ILE A 372 -8.38 -1.22 1.02
C ILE A 372 -9.19 -2.00 -0.01
N GLY A 373 -9.91 -1.31 -0.89
CA GLY A 373 -10.47 -1.93 -2.08
C GLY A 373 -11.98 -1.84 -2.19
N ARG A 374 -12.55 -2.81 -2.88
CA ARG A 374 -13.92 -2.80 -3.37
C ARG A 374 -14.97 -2.81 -2.25
N LEU A 375 -16.09 -2.14 -2.50
CA LEU A 375 -17.36 -2.37 -1.79
C LEU A 375 -18.30 -3.25 -2.61
N SER A 376 -19.14 -3.98 -1.87
CA SER A 376 -20.33 -4.62 -2.40
C SER A 376 -21.47 -3.58 -2.46
N THR A 377 -21.65 -2.97 -3.63
CA THR A 377 -22.53 -1.81 -3.83
C THR A 377 -24.00 -2.17 -3.89
N ILE A 378 -24.86 -1.29 -3.40
CA ILE A 378 -26.32 -1.45 -3.47
C ILE A 378 -26.85 -0.51 -4.55
N GLY A 379 -27.38 -1.07 -5.63
CA GLY A 379 -27.88 -0.30 -6.77
C GLY A 379 -26.75 0.33 -7.59
N LYS A 380 -26.58 1.65 -7.53
CA LYS A 380 -25.61 2.38 -8.36
C LYS A 380 -24.19 2.26 -7.81
N THR A 381 -23.26 1.86 -8.68
CA THR A 381 -21.84 1.75 -8.33
C THR A 381 -21.17 3.14 -8.30
N PRO A 382 -20.34 3.46 -7.29
CA PRO A 382 -19.50 4.66 -7.30
C PRO A 382 -18.59 4.70 -8.53
N ARG A 383 -18.24 5.89 -9.02
CA ARG A 383 -17.39 6.00 -10.23
C ARG A 383 -16.02 5.33 -10.05
N LEU A 384 -15.49 5.35 -8.83
CA LEU A 384 -14.35 4.54 -8.42
C LEU A 384 -14.69 3.89 -7.09
N ASN A 385 -14.98 2.60 -7.15
CA ASN A 385 -15.38 1.79 -6.00
C ASN A 385 -14.14 1.29 -5.25
N ASN A 386 -13.45 2.21 -4.59
CA ASN A 386 -12.29 1.93 -3.76
C ASN A 386 -12.45 2.64 -2.41
N VAL A 387 -12.32 1.89 -1.33
CA VAL A 387 -12.42 2.37 0.04
C VAL A 387 -11.11 2.20 0.76
N LEU A 388 -10.78 3.17 1.60
CA LEU A 388 -9.63 3.14 2.49
C LEU A 388 -10.07 3.42 3.93
N ILE A 389 -9.75 2.50 4.83
CA ILE A 389 -9.96 2.62 6.27
C ILE A 389 -8.69 2.13 6.98
N GLY A 390 -8.23 2.85 7.99
CA GLY A 390 -7.07 2.46 8.79
C GLY A 390 -7.24 2.78 10.27
N GLY A 391 -6.26 2.34 11.06
CA GLY A 391 -6.19 2.61 12.49
C GLY A 391 -4.84 3.17 12.91
N SER A 392 -4.84 4.33 13.57
CA SER A 392 -3.62 5.02 13.93
C SER A 392 -3.68 5.64 15.33
N ARG A 393 -2.53 6.16 15.74
CA ARG A 393 -2.45 7.14 16.83
C ARG A 393 -3.00 8.49 16.40
N SER A 394 -3.28 9.35 17.37
CA SER A 394 -3.79 10.70 17.10
C SER A 394 -2.76 11.58 16.41
N GLU A 395 -1.48 11.39 16.71
CA GLU A 395 -0.37 12.22 16.22
C GLU A 395 0.04 11.84 14.78
N ASP A 396 -0.29 10.63 14.34
CA ASP A 396 0.02 10.13 12.99
C ASP A 396 -1.06 10.51 11.97
N GLU A 397 -2.25 10.92 12.45
CA GLU A 397 -3.39 11.29 11.63
C GLU A 397 -3.14 12.62 10.92
N ILE A 398 -3.30 12.64 9.59
CA ILE A 398 -3.35 13.90 8.83
C ILE A 398 -4.83 14.31 8.72
N GLY A 399 -5.22 15.31 9.50
CA GLY A 399 -6.57 15.88 9.44
C GLY A 399 -6.78 16.75 8.20
N TYR A 400 -8.02 16.80 7.71
CA TYR A 400 -8.41 17.74 6.67
C TYR A 400 -8.33 19.20 7.17
N SER A 401 -7.83 20.09 6.32
CA SER A 401 -7.99 21.53 6.46
C SER A 401 -8.23 22.19 5.10
N SER A 402 -8.92 23.33 5.09
CA SER A 402 -9.20 24.07 3.84
C SER A 402 -7.90 24.50 3.17
N GLY A 403 -7.76 24.20 1.87
CA GLY A 403 -6.54 24.48 1.12
C GLY A 403 -5.35 23.58 1.45
N LEU A 404 -5.57 22.46 2.17
CA LEU A 404 -4.50 21.53 2.52
C LEU A 404 -3.71 21.08 1.27
N LYS A 405 -2.40 21.22 1.37
CA LYS A 405 -1.44 20.70 0.40
C LYS A 405 -0.51 19.71 1.09
N ILE A 406 -0.26 18.58 0.44
CA ILE A 406 0.76 17.61 0.84
C ILE A 406 1.77 17.57 -0.30
N GLY A 407 2.97 18.09 -0.03
CA GLY A 407 3.89 18.46 -1.09
C GLY A 407 3.27 19.53 -2.01
N ARG A 408 3.37 19.34 -3.32
CA ARG A 408 2.74 20.21 -4.32
C ARG A 408 1.29 19.84 -4.65
N ASN A 409 0.79 18.71 -4.14
CA ASN A 409 -0.54 18.23 -4.43
C ASN A 409 -1.57 18.92 -3.51
N LYS A 410 -2.58 19.55 -4.10
CA LYS A 410 -3.75 20.01 -3.36
C LYS A 410 -4.63 18.79 -3.09
N VAL A 411 -4.73 18.41 -1.82
CA VAL A 411 -5.53 17.27 -1.33
C VAL A 411 -6.80 17.72 -0.62
N ASP A 412 -7.19 18.96 -0.84
CA ASP A 412 -8.48 19.53 -0.44
C ASP A 412 -9.50 19.32 -1.56
N TYR A 413 -10.35 18.31 -1.37
CA TYR A 413 -11.47 17.93 -2.24
C TYR A 413 -12.81 18.44 -1.69
N GLY A 414 -12.77 19.50 -0.87
CA GLY A 414 -13.93 20.10 -0.20
C GLY A 414 -14.01 19.78 1.29
N VAL A 415 -14.96 20.43 1.96
CA VAL A 415 -15.12 20.40 3.43
C VAL A 415 -15.30 18.99 4.02
N ASN A 416 -15.81 18.07 3.21
CA ASN A 416 -16.05 16.68 3.60
C ASN A 416 -14.96 15.72 3.08
N THR A 417 -13.74 16.22 2.81
CA THR A 417 -12.61 15.34 2.46
C THR A 417 -12.26 14.43 3.64
N SER A 418 -12.19 13.12 3.40
CA SER A 418 -11.85 12.07 4.35
C SER A 418 -10.34 11.82 4.39
N ASN A 419 -9.87 11.25 5.50
CA ASN A 419 -8.51 10.76 5.68
C ASN A 419 -8.44 9.25 6.02
N GLY A 420 -9.55 8.52 6.05
CA GLY A 420 -9.59 7.09 6.33
C GLY A 420 -9.32 6.64 7.78
N ASN A 421 -8.84 7.53 8.67
CA ASN A 421 -8.59 7.23 10.09
C ASN A 421 -9.75 7.68 10.99
N SER A 422 -10.30 8.87 10.77
CA SER A 422 -11.45 9.39 11.53
C SER A 422 -12.77 9.40 10.75
N SER A 423 -12.76 8.77 9.58
CA SER A 423 -13.92 8.59 8.70
C SER A 423 -13.64 7.48 7.70
N VAL A 424 -14.68 6.95 7.06
CA VAL A 424 -14.53 5.99 5.97
C VAL A 424 -14.30 6.76 4.66
N MET A 425 -13.19 6.51 3.98
CA MET A 425 -12.85 7.17 2.73
C MET A 425 -13.37 6.37 1.54
N VAL A 426 -14.24 6.97 0.72
CA VAL A 426 -14.61 6.44 -0.60
C VAL A 426 -13.93 7.29 -1.67
N GLN A 427 -13.17 6.66 -2.57
CA GLN A 427 -12.33 7.36 -3.56
C GLN A 427 -13.14 8.27 -4.47
N ARG A 428 -14.26 7.80 -5.03
CA ARG A 428 -15.11 8.65 -5.88
C ARG A 428 -16.57 8.24 -5.87
N THR A 429 -17.45 9.13 -5.42
CA THR A 429 -18.90 8.90 -5.33
C THR A 429 -19.54 8.78 -6.72
N VAL A 430 -20.81 8.37 -6.76
CA VAL A 430 -21.61 8.30 -8.01
C VAL A 430 -21.66 9.65 -8.73
N GLY A 431 -21.81 10.75 -7.96
CA GLY A 431 -21.78 12.12 -8.47
C GLY A 431 -20.40 12.58 -8.95
N GLY A 432 -19.34 11.83 -8.65
CA GLY A 432 -17.97 12.12 -9.07
C GLY A 432 -17.15 12.93 -8.05
N ALA A 433 -17.68 13.21 -6.86
CA ALA A 433 -16.95 13.85 -5.77
C ALA A 433 -15.88 12.91 -5.21
N MET A 434 -14.67 13.42 -4.99
CA MET A 434 -13.51 12.62 -4.62
C MET A 434 -13.32 12.56 -3.10
N TYR A 435 -12.93 11.41 -2.58
CA TYR A 435 -12.48 11.21 -1.19
C TYR A 435 -13.43 11.74 -0.11
N GLN A 436 -14.74 11.55 -0.30
CA GLN A 436 -15.74 12.09 0.64
C GLN A 436 -15.86 11.23 1.91
N LYS A 437 -16.15 11.88 3.04
CA LYS A 437 -16.40 11.24 4.35
C LYS A 437 -17.68 10.42 4.33
N HIS A 438 -17.54 9.14 4.68
CA HIS A 438 -18.63 8.23 4.96
C HIS A 438 -18.52 7.70 6.39
N TYR A 439 -19.58 7.08 6.88
CA TYR A 439 -19.63 6.43 8.19
C TYR A 439 -20.15 4.99 8.06
N LEU A 440 -19.94 4.20 9.10
CA LEU A 440 -20.36 2.79 9.17
C LEU A 440 -21.79 2.71 9.68
N ALA A 441 -22.57 1.79 9.15
CA ALA A 441 -23.90 1.46 9.64
C ALA A 441 -24.08 -0.05 9.70
N PHE A 442 -24.72 -0.55 10.74
CA PHE A 442 -25.02 -1.96 10.91
C PHE A 442 -26.09 -2.12 12.00
N ILE A 443 -26.76 -3.26 12.01
CA ILE A 443 -27.71 -3.61 13.05
C ILE A 443 -26.93 -4.14 14.25
N THR A 444 -27.17 -3.56 15.41
CA THR A 444 -26.54 -3.96 16.67
C THR A 444 -27.48 -3.66 17.84
N HIS A 445 -27.09 -4.10 19.02
CA HIS A 445 -27.83 -3.86 20.26
C HIS A 445 -27.58 -2.45 20.78
N ASP A 446 -28.58 -1.93 21.49
CA ASP A 446 -28.47 -0.64 22.16
C ASP A 446 -27.50 -0.76 23.34
N ALA A 447 -26.42 0.02 23.30
CA ALA A 447 -25.40 0.05 24.34
C ALA A 447 -25.96 0.54 25.69
N ASP A 448 -26.98 1.40 25.68
CA ASP A 448 -27.57 1.97 26.90
C ASP A 448 -28.47 0.96 27.63
N VAL A 449 -29.07 0.03 26.88
CA VAL A 449 -29.89 -1.07 27.44
C VAL A 449 -29.02 -2.18 28.02
N ASP A 450 -27.78 -2.31 27.55
CA ASP A 450 -26.78 -3.25 28.06
C ASP A 450 -25.63 -2.52 28.79
N PRO A 451 -25.91 -1.85 29.92
CA PRO A 451 -24.99 -0.92 30.58
C PRO A 451 -23.81 -1.61 31.29
N SER A 452 -23.75 -2.94 31.28
CA SER A 452 -22.72 -3.68 32.00
C SER A 452 -21.68 -4.26 31.03
N ASN A 453 -20.41 -3.90 31.26
CA ASN A 453 -19.26 -4.53 30.61
C ASN A 453 -19.10 -6.02 31.00
N GLU A 454 -19.85 -6.48 32.00
CA GLU A 454 -19.84 -7.87 32.50
C GLU A 454 -20.97 -8.72 31.90
N SER A 455 -21.98 -8.12 31.25
CA SER A 455 -23.10 -8.85 30.65
C SER A 455 -22.53 -9.65 29.49
N ARG A 456 -22.59 -10.97 29.60
CA ARG A 456 -22.20 -11.90 28.55
C ARG A 456 -23.19 -11.77 27.39
N PHE A 457 -22.76 -11.26 26.24
CA PHE A 457 -23.53 -11.41 25.00
C PHE A 457 -23.41 -12.86 24.56
N ASN A 458 -24.37 -13.67 24.97
CA ASN A 458 -24.44 -15.09 24.68
C ASN A 458 -25.13 -15.30 23.33
N PRO A 459 -24.94 -16.46 22.69
CA PRO A 459 -25.85 -16.86 21.63
C PRO A 459 -27.29 -16.73 22.13
N SER A 460 -28.19 -16.33 21.23
CA SER A 460 -29.61 -16.18 21.56
C SER A 460 -30.14 -17.47 22.17
N VAL A 461 -30.80 -17.38 23.33
CA VAL A 461 -31.43 -18.56 23.98
C VAL A 461 -32.51 -19.19 23.10
N TYR A 462 -33.07 -18.42 22.15
CA TYR A 462 -34.11 -18.88 21.24
C TYR A 462 -33.57 -19.64 20.03
N SER A 463 -32.39 -19.26 19.51
CA SER A 463 -31.84 -19.83 18.27
C SER A 463 -30.50 -20.54 18.44
N GLY A 464 -29.81 -20.35 19.57
CA GLY A 464 -28.43 -20.79 19.78
C GLY A 464 -27.39 -20.05 18.93
N LYS A 465 -27.77 -18.96 18.24
CA LYS A 465 -26.91 -18.23 17.29
C LYS A 465 -26.53 -16.84 17.79
N TYR A 466 -25.36 -16.36 17.37
CA TYR A 466 -24.94 -14.97 17.53
C TYR A 466 -25.58 -14.07 16.48
N HIS A 467 -25.82 -12.80 16.83
CA HIS A 467 -26.24 -11.79 15.85
C HIS A 467 -24.99 -11.20 15.17
N ILE A 468 -24.99 -11.21 13.84
CA ILE A 468 -23.99 -10.53 13.00
C ILE A 468 -24.73 -9.63 12.01
N SER A 469 -24.10 -8.54 11.60
CA SER A 469 -24.67 -7.64 10.58
C SER A 469 -23.60 -7.32 9.55
N PRO A 470 -23.94 -7.28 8.24
CA PRO A 470 -23.03 -6.70 7.26
C PRO A 470 -22.65 -5.28 7.67
N MET A 471 -21.42 -4.89 7.37
CA MET A 471 -20.92 -3.54 7.66
C MET A 471 -21.24 -2.61 6.48
N TYR A 472 -22.29 -1.81 6.59
CA TYR A 472 -22.69 -0.87 5.55
C TYR A 472 -21.87 0.43 5.60
N ILE A 473 -21.68 1.04 4.43
CA ILE A 473 -21.10 2.38 4.28
C ILE A 473 -22.19 3.34 3.84
N VAL A 474 -22.30 4.45 4.57
CA VAL A 474 -23.34 5.46 4.37
C VAL A 474 -22.72 6.84 4.19
N HIS A 475 -23.19 7.56 3.17
CA HIS A 475 -22.95 8.98 3.03
C HIS A 475 -24.14 9.75 3.61
N PRO A 476 -23.93 10.85 4.37
CA PRO A 476 -25.04 11.62 4.94
C PRO A 476 -26.04 12.16 3.90
N ALA A 477 -25.59 12.43 2.67
CA ALA A 477 -26.44 12.94 1.59
C ALA A 477 -26.81 11.88 0.54
N ASP A 478 -25.96 10.86 0.33
CA ASP A 478 -26.18 9.87 -0.74
C ASP A 478 -26.89 8.62 -0.21
N GLY A 479 -26.98 8.47 1.12
CA GLY A 479 -27.54 7.29 1.77
C GLY A 479 -26.59 6.09 1.72
N TYR A 480 -27.16 4.89 1.67
CA TYR A 480 -26.42 3.64 1.62
C TYR A 480 -25.70 3.49 0.28
N VAL A 481 -24.37 3.41 0.33
CA VAL A 481 -23.52 3.21 -0.84
C VAL A 481 -23.32 1.72 -1.14
N GLY A 482 -23.17 0.93 -0.08
CA GLY A 482 -22.90 -0.48 -0.15
C GLY A 482 -22.51 -1.06 1.20
N ARG A 483 -21.92 -2.25 1.18
CA ARG A 483 -21.34 -2.92 2.35
C ARG A 483 -19.88 -3.28 2.09
N LEU A 484 -19.08 -3.33 3.15
CA LEU A 484 -17.76 -3.94 3.09
C LEU A 484 -17.94 -5.38 2.61
N ASP A 485 -17.16 -5.77 1.61
CA ASP A 485 -17.32 -7.09 1.02
C ASP A 485 -16.78 -8.14 2.03
N GLU A 486 -17.50 -9.25 2.25
CA GLU A 486 -17.17 -10.32 3.22
C GLU A 486 -16.69 -9.84 4.61
N VAL A 487 -17.29 -8.75 5.11
CA VAL A 487 -16.99 -8.24 6.45
C VAL A 487 -18.29 -8.02 7.22
N TYR A 488 -18.35 -8.66 8.39
CA TYR A 488 -19.44 -8.52 9.35
C TYR A 488 -19.02 -7.69 10.56
N ALA A 489 -19.94 -6.85 11.02
CA ALA A 489 -19.91 -6.23 12.33
C ALA A 489 -20.32 -7.27 13.38
N ILE A 490 -19.45 -7.46 14.37
CA ILE A 490 -19.64 -8.43 15.45
C ILE A 490 -19.45 -7.75 16.79
N HIS A 491 -20.43 -7.97 17.66
CA HIS A 491 -20.38 -7.46 19.03
C HIS A 491 -19.21 -8.11 19.79
N PRO A 492 -18.31 -7.34 20.43
CA PRO A 492 -17.08 -7.87 21.05
C PRO A 492 -17.28 -8.69 22.33
N LYS A 493 -18.51 -8.98 22.75
CA LYS A 493 -18.78 -9.60 24.05
C LYS A 493 -18.70 -11.12 23.91
N ASN A 494 -17.89 -11.75 24.77
CA ASN A 494 -17.57 -13.20 24.77
C ASN A 494 -16.92 -13.74 23.49
N ILE A 495 -16.39 -12.88 22.64
CA ILE A 495 -15.62 -13.29 21.46
C ILE A 495 -14.22 -12.75 21.67
N ALA A 496 -13.25 -13.64 21.74
CA ALA A 496 -11.85 -13.29 21.92
C ALA A 496 -11.21 -12.91 20.58
N GLN A 497 -10.11 -12.15 20.65
CA GLN A 497 -9.29 -11.88 19.48
C GLN A 497 -8.91 -13.21 18.80
N LEU A 498 -9.05 -13.25 17.47
CA LEU A 498 -8.76 -14.40 16.62
C LEU A 498 -9.74 -15.58 16.71
N ASP A 499 -10.86 -15.47 17.43
CA ASP A 499 -11.90 -16.49 17.38
C ASP A 499 -12.46 -16.67 15.96
N GLU A 500 -12.96 -17.87 15.67
CA GLU A 500 -13.56 -18.23 14.38
C GLU A 500 -15.08 -18.36 14.51
N LEU A 501 -15.79 -17.90 13.48
CA LEU A 501 -17.24 -17.90 13.43
C LEU A 501 -17.69 -18.60 12.15
N GLU A 502 -18.41 -19.71 12.31
CA GLU A 502 -19.07 -20.38 11.21
C GLU A 502 -20.41 -19.71 10.91
N VAL A 503 -20.59 -19.31 9.66
CA VAL A 503 -21.81 -18.71 9.14
C VAL A 503 -22.39 -19.65 8.09
N LYS A 504 -23.59 -20.16 8.38
CA LYS A 504 -24.36 -21.02 7.48
C LYS A 504 -25.76 -20.44 7.34
N GLU A 505 -26.02 -19.83 6.20
CA GLU A 505 -27.28 -19.15 5.92
C GLU A 505 -27.68 -19.31 4.46
N THR A 506 -28.95 -18.99 4.20
CA THR A 506 -29.48 -18.84 2.85
C THR A 506 -29.59 -17.36 2.55
N SER A 507 -28.88 -16.89 1.52
CA SER A 507 -29.12 -15.58 0.94
C SER A 507 -30.47 -15.65 0.23
N ASN A 508 -31.43 -14.82 0.66
CA ASN A 508 -32.77 -14.77 0.11
C ASN A 508 -32.98 -13.42 -0.59
N SER A 509 -33.40 -13.48 -1.84
CA SER A 509 -33.69 -12.34 -2.70
C SER A 509 -32.53 -11.35 -2.80
N GLU A 510 -31.29 -11.85 -2.95
CA GLU A 510 -30.14 -10.98 -3.15
C GLU A 510 -30.23 -10.30 -4.51
N HIS A 511 -30.39 -8.97 -4.51
CA HIS A 511 -30.33 -8.18 -5.73
C HIS A 511 -28.87 -8.01 -6.16
N VAL A 512 -28.43 -8.81 -7.13
CA VAL A 512 -27.03 -8.85 -7.60
C VAL A 512 -26.74 -7.81 -8.69
N GLY A 513 -27.78 -7.28 -9.34
CA GLY A 513 -27.65 -6.18 -10.28
C GLY A 513 -28.87 -5.99 -11.19
N THR A 514 -28.77 -5.01 -12.07
CA THR A 514 -29.79 -4.72 -13.10
C THR A 514 -29.13 -4.83 -14.47
N GLY A 515 -29.83 -5.44 -15.41
CA GLY A 515 -29.40 -5.54 -16.80
C GLY A 515 -29.23 -4.17 -17.45
N ASP A 516 -28.29 -4.10 -18.39
CA ASP A 516 -28.01 -2.96 -19.28
C ASP A 516 -27.96 -3.40 -20.77
N GLY A 517 -28.29 -4.67 -21.05
CA GLY A 517 -28.21 -5.28 -22.37
C GLY A 517 -26.81 -5.69 -22.82
N VAL A 518 -25.77 -5.48 -22.01
CA VAL A 518 -24.36 -5.75 -22.36
C VAL A 518 -23.68 -6.63 -21.31
N THR A 519 -23.89 -6.33 -20.03
CA THR A 519 -23.28 -6.98 -18.88
C THR A 519 -23.90 -8.35 -18.64
N LYS A 520 -23.04 -9.37 -18.58
CA LYS A 520 -23.42 -10.77 -18.28
C LYS A 520 -22.93 -11.23 -16.92
N GLU A 521 -22.02 -10.48 -16.32
CA GLU A 521 -21.32 -10.83 -15.10
C GLU A 521 -21.84 -9.98 -13.95
N PHE A 522 -22.31 -10.64 -12.90
CA PHE A 522 -22.84 -10.02 -11.70
C PHE A 522 -22.06 -10.54 -10.50
N HIS A 523 -21.70 -9.67 -9.58
CA HIS A 523 -20.89 -10.07 -8.45
C HIS A 523 -21.78 -10.38 -7.24
N LEU A 524 -21.54 -11.54 -6.64
CA LEU A 524 -22.25 -12.04 -5.48
C LEU A 524 -21.61 -11.51 -4.22
N PHE A 525 -22.40 -11.35 -3.17
CA PHE A 525 -21.84 -10.98 -1.88
C PHE A 525 -21.06 -12.11 -1.24
N HIS A 526 -21.53 -13.35 -1.38
CA HIS A 526 -20.91 -14.56 -0.84
C HIS A 526 -20.63 -15.57 -1.95
N LYS A 527 -19.77 -16.54 -1.67
CA LYS A 527 -19.57 -17.68 -2.56
C LYS A 527 -20.75 -18.66 -2.39
N PRO A 528 -21.55 -18.94 -3.44
CA PRO A 528 -22.70 -19.83 -3.32
C PRO A 528 -22.26 -21.29 -3.28
N VAL A 529 -22.99 -22.08 -2.51
CA VAL A 529 -23.01 -23.54 -2.63
C VAL A 529 -23.94 -23.89 -3.79
N ILE A 530 -23.42 -24.64 -4.77
CA ILE A 530 -24.23 -25.07 -5.93
C ILE A 530 -25.00 -26.33 -5.55
N ASP A 531 -26.21 -26.15 -5.04
CA ASP A 531 -27.13 -27.21 -4.62
C ASP A 531 -28.53 -27.03 -5.25
N GLY A 532 -29.52 -27.76 -4.75
CA GLY A 532 -30.89 -27.70 -5.26
C GLY A 532 -31.67 -26.43 -4.88
N ASP A 533 -31.14 -25.61 -3.98
CA ASP A 533 -31.79 -24.40 -3.47
C ASP A 533 -31.34 -23.14 -4.23
N ILE A 534 -30.43 -23.27 -5.19
CA ILE A 534 -30.01 -22.15 -6.05
C ILE A 534 -31.13 -21.74 -7.02
N GLU A 535 -31.53 -20.48 -6.93
CA GLU A 535 -32.54 -19.88 -7.80
C GLU A 535 -32.08 -18.50 -8.28
N ILE A 536 -32.08 -18.26 -9.59
CA ILE A 536 -31.87 -16.93 -10.18
C ILE A 536 -33.17 -16.47 -10.81
N ARG A 537 -33.70 -15.35 -10.34
CA ARG A 537 -34.89 -14.69 -10.86
C ARG A 537 -34.49 -13.47 -11.67
N LEU A 538 -34.86 -13.48 -12.95
CA LEU A 538 -34.77 -12.36 -13.87
C LEU A 538 -36.12 -11.66 -13.90
N VAL A 539 -36.25 -10.57 -13.17
CA VAL A 539 -37.52 -9.87 -12.92
C VAL A 539 -37.63 -8.66 -13.83
N SER A 540 -38.76 -8.52 -14.52
CA SER A 540 -39.14 -7.34 -15.29
C SER A 540 -40.55 -6.89 -14.94
N ASP A 541 -40.95 -5.70 -15.40
CA ASP A 541 -42.31 -5.16 -15.23
C ASP A 541 -43.42 -6.07 -15.79
N THR A 542 -43.07 -7.03 -16.64
CA THR A 542 -44.02 -7.88 -17.39
C THR A 542 -43.94 -9.37 -17.03
N GLY A 543 -43.01 -9.78 -16.19
CA GLY A 543 -42.86 -11.19 -15.80
C GLY A 543 -41.54 -11.50 -15.09
N CYS A 544 -41.40 -12.75 -14.65
CA CYS A 544 -40.22 -13.28 -13.99
C CYS A 544 -39.79 -14.57 -14.71
N THR A 545 -38.51 -14.67 -15.08
CA THR A 545 -37.90 -15.91 -15.57
C THR A 545 -36.99 -16.48 -14.50
N THR A 546 -37.16 -17.75 -14.16
CA THR A 546 -36.36 -18.43 -13.13
C THR A 546 -35.37 -19.40 -13.77
N LEU A 547 -34.12 -19.35 -13.35
CA LEU A 547 -33.08 -20.37 -13.61
C LEU A 547 -32.79 -21.09 -12.29
N THR A 548 -32.61 -22.41 -12.35
CA THR A 548 -32.40 -23.30 -11.21
C THR A 548 -31.14 -24.12 -11.39
N GLN A 549 -30.84 -25.02 -10.45
CA GLN A 549 -29.72 -25.96 -10.59
C GLN A 549 -29.72 -26.73 -11.93
N ALA A 550 -30.88 -26.98 -12.55
CA ALA A 550 -30.96 -27.67 -13.84
C ALA A 550 -30.32 -26.90 -15.01
N GLU A 551 -30.25 -25.57 -14.91
CA GLU A 551 -29.68 -24.67 -15.91
C GLU A 551 -28.21 -24.30 -15.60
N TYR A 552 -27.66 -24.79 -14.49
CA TYR A 552 -26.27 -24.58 -14.12
C TYR A 552 -25.32 -25.38 -15.02
N VAL A 553 -24.23 -24.75 -15.44
CA VAL A 553 -23.06 -25.41 -16.05
C VAL A 553 -21.81 -25.10 -15.25
N GLU A 554 -20.90 -26.07 -15.19
CA GLU A 554 -19.60 -25.91 -14.52
C GLU A 554 -18.82 -24.75 -15.14
N PHE A 555 -18.11 -24.00 -14.30
CA PHE A 555 -17.39 -22.80 -14.72
C PHE A 555 -16.18 -23.15 -15.58
N ASP A 556 -16.16 -22.65 -16.81
CA ASP A 556 -15.01 -22.67 -17.72
C ASP A 556 -14.63 -21.22 -18.09
N PRO A 557 -13.44 -20.73 -17.69
CA PRO A 557 -12.97 -19.38 -18.05
C PRO A 557 -12.91 -19.10 -19.56
N GLY A 558 -12.78 -20.15 -20.39
CA GLY A 558 -12.65 -20.03 -21.84
C GLY A 558 -13.98 -20.10 -22.60
N THR A 559 -15.05 -20.56 -21.95
CA THR A 559 -16.32 -20.88 -22.60
C THR A 559 -17.48 -20.30 -21.80
N PRO A 560 -18.11 -19.18 -22.24
CA PRO A 560 -19.28 -18.65 -21.57
C PRO A 560 -20.47 -19.62 -21.67
N PRO A 561 -21.39 -19.64 -20.68
CA PRO A 561 -22.59 -20.46 -20.74
C PRO A 561 -23.46 -20.09 -21.95
N GLU A 562 -24.18 -21.08 -22.48
CA GLU A 562 -25.16 -20.88 -23.55
C GLU A 562 -26.36 -20.05 -23.05
N GLU A 563 -27.11 -19.43 -23.98
CA GLU A 563 -28.34 -18.71 -23.65
C GLU A 563 -29.33 -19.60 -22.87
N GLY A 564 -29.92 -19.05 -21.81
CA GLY A 564 -30.78 -19.80 -20.88
C GLY A 564 -30.05 -20.60 -19.82
N LYS A 565 -28.71 -20.59 -19.80
CA LYS A 565 -27.88 -21.21 -18.76
C LYS A 565 -27.07 -20.18 -17.98
N PHE A 566 -26.49 -20.62 -16.86
CA PHE A 566 -25.60 -19.79 -16.06
C PHE A 566 -24.46 -20.61 -15.46
N THR A 567 -23.41 -19.91 -15.02
CA THR A 567 -22.33 -20.49 -14.24
C THR A 567 -21.88 -19.54 -13.13
N VAL A 568 -21.08 -20.05 -12.20
CA VAL A 568 -20.53 -19.26 -11.10
C VAL A 568 -19.01 -19.42 -11.05
N ASP A 569 -18.29 -18.31 -11.23
CA ASP A 569 -16.87 -18.22 -10.90
C ASP A 569 -16.74 -18.10 -9.38
N GLY A 570 -16.55 -19.26 -8.73
CA GLY A 570 -16.42 -19.34 -7.28
C GLY A 570 -15.18 -18.64 -6.72
N SER A 571 -14.14 -18.41 -7.53
CA SER A 571 -12.92 -17.74 -7.11
C SER A 571 -13.07 -16.21 -7.09
N ASN A 572 -13.87 -15.66 -8.00
CA ASN A 572 -14.12 -14.21 -8.10
C ASN A 572 -15.53 -13.80 -7.65
N LYS A 573 -16.30 -14.73 -7.07
CA LYS A 573 -17.69 -14.54 -6.65
C LYS A 573 -18.55 -13.91 -7.74
N LYS A 574 -18.48 -14.44 -8.96
CA LYS A 574 -19.28 -13.93 -10.10
C LYS A 574 -20.32 -14.93 -10.54
N LEU A 575 -21.56 -14.47 -10.64
CA LEU A 575 -22.58 -15.06 -11.47
C LEU A 575 -22.34 -14.64 -12.93
N ILE A 576 -22.35 -15.60 -13.85
CA ILE A 576 -22.20 -15.36 -15.29
C ILE A 576 -23.42 -15.96 -16.00
N LEU A 577 -24.21 -15.10 -16.64
CA LEU A 577 -25.38 -15.49 -17.41
C LEU A 577 -25.02 -15.69 -18.89
N GLY A 578 -25.66 -16.65 -19.56
CA GLY A 578 -25.38 -16.91 -20.98
C GLY A 578 -25.80 -15.78 -21.92
N ALA A 579 -26.87 -15.06 -21.55
CA ALA A 579 -27.33 -13.86 -22.23
C ALA A 579 -27.28 -12.65 -21.29
N ALA A 580 -26.94 -11.47 -21.82
CA ALA A 580 -26.96 -10.24 -21.05
C ALA A 580 -28.42 -9.85 -20.79
N PRO A 581 -28.84 -9.65 -19.53
CA PRO A 581 -30.19 -9.17 -19.25
C PRO A 581 -30.40 -7.81 -19.90
N ILE A 582 -31.54 -7.63 -20.57
CA ILE A 582 -31.89 -6.34 -21.19
C ILE A 582 -32.04 -5.24 -20.12
N ASP A 583 -31.91 -4.00 -20.56
CA ASP A 583 -31.99 -2.83 -19.68
C ASP A 583 -33.24 -2.86 -18.79
N GLY A 584 -33.03 -2.70 -17.48
CA GLY A 584 -34.10 -2.69 -16.47
C GLY A 584 -34.54 -4.04 -15.92
N ILE A 585 -33.99 -5.18 -16.38
CA ILE A 585 -34.25 -6.48 -15.74
C ILE A 585 -33.43 -6.59 -14.45
N GLU A 586 -34.10 -6.80 -13.32
CA GLU A 586 -33.44 -7.09 -12.05
C GLU A 586 -32.99 -8.54 -12.02
N VAL A 587 -31.73 -8.76 -11.63
CA VAL A 587 -31.16 -10.08 -11.39
C VAL A 587 -31.16 -10.29 -9.89
N ILE A 588 -31.95 -11.26 -9.44
CA ILE A 588 -32.12 -11.60 -8.03
C ILE A 588 -31.71 -13.06 -7.84
N MET A 589 -30.98 -13.37 -6.78
CA MET A 589 -30.48 -14.71 -6.52
C MET A 589 -30.80 -15.19 -5.10
N ASP A 590 -31.24 -16.44 -5.00
CA ASP A 590 -31.41 -17.18 -3.75
C ASP A 590 -30.39 -18.32 -3.75
N TYR A 591 -29.61 -18.47 -2.67
CA TYR A 591 -28.57 -19.50 -2.58
C TYR A 591 -28.10 -19.74 -1.15
N ASN A 592 -27.65 -20.97 -0.87
CA ASN A 592 -27.00 -21.31 0.39
C ASN A 592 -25.51 -20.90 0.36
N TYR A 593 -24.96 -20.50 1.51
CA TYR A 593 -23.53 -20.29 1.68
C TYR A 593 -23.06 -20.78 3.06
N GLU A 594 -21.86 -21.36 3.09
CA GLU A 594 -21.20 -21.85 4.30
C GLU A 594 -19.77 -21.31 4.35
N GLN A 595 -19.46 -20.49 5.34
CA GLN A 595 -18.19 -19.76 5.41
C GLN A 595 -17.71 -19.62 6.85
N THR A 596 -16.40 -19.63 7.05
CA THR A 596 -15.76 -19.33 8.34
C THR A 596 -15.15 -17.95 8.30
N TYR A 597 -15.43 -17.14 9.32
CA TYR A 597 -14.89 -15.79 9.49
C TYR A 597 -13.93 -15.74 10.67
N ARG A 598 -12.83 -14.99 10.53
CA ARG A 598 -11.90 -14.65 11.62
C ARG A 598 -12.33 -13.35 12.27
N TYR A 599 -12.52 -13.36 13.59
CA TYR A 599 -12.85 -12.18 14.37
C TYR A 599 -11.61 -11.42 14.84
N THR A 600 -11.66 -10.08 14.77
CA THR A 600 -10.66 -9.20 15.38
C THR A 600 -11.29 -7.87 15.81
N LEU A 601 -10.88 -7.34 16.96
CA LEU A 601 -11.28 -6.03 17.47
C LEU A 601 -10.13 -5.03 17.35
N ALA A 602 -10.39 -3.89 16.71
CA ALA A 602 -9.44 -2.80 16.64
C ALA A 602 -9.36 -2.05 17.97
N ASP A 603 -8.17 -1.60 18.36
CA ASP A 603 -7.91 -0.85 19.59
C ASP A 603 -7.11 0.45 19.37
N THR A 604 -6.79 0.78 18.11
CA THR A 604 -6.11 2.03 17.78
C THR A 604 -6.99 3.25 18.10
N PRO A 605 -6.45 4.34 18.70
CA PRO A 605 -7.25 5.50 19.11
C PRO A 605 -8.01 6.22 17.98
N ARG A 606 -7.46 6.20 16.75
CA ARG A 606 -8.08 6.81 15.56
C ARG A 606 -8.40 5.73 14.54
N THR A 607 -9.61 5.21 14.62
CA THR A 607 -10.18 4.32 13.59
C THR A 607 -11.70 4.45 13.54
N PRO A 608 -12.37 4.38 12.38
CA PRO A 608 -13.82 4.45 12.29
C PRO A 608 -14.55 3.36 13.11
N PHE A 609 -13.86 2.25 13.43
CA PHE A 609 -14.41 1.15 14.23
C PHE A 609 -14.49 1.43 15.74
N LEU A 610 -13.81 2.46 16.23
CA LEU A 610 -13.76 2.85 17.65
C LEU A 610 -14.39 4.22 17.92
N LEU A 611 -14.68 4.99 16.87
CA LEU A 611 -15.17 6.36 16.99
C LEU A 611 -16.71 6.39 17.01
N ALA A 612 -17.30 6.78 18.14
CA ALA A 612 -18.75 6.81 18.34
C ALA A 612 -19.52 7.73 17.36
N ASN A 613 -18.85 8.70 16.72
CA ASN A 613 -19.45 9.53 15.67
C ASN A 613 -19.44 8.86 14.29
N MET A 614 -18.72 7.76 14.11
CA MET A 614 -18.55 7.03 12.84
C MET A 614 -19.19 5.65 12.83
N THR A 615 -19.55 5.11 13.99
CA THR A 615 -20.22 3.80 14.13
C THR A 615 -21.35 3.89 15.14
N PRO A 616 -22.51 3.19 14.93
CA PRO A 616 -23.60 3.15 15.90
C PRO A 616 -23.22 2.51 17.24
N TYR A 617 -22.19 1.69 17.26
CA TYR A 617 -21.65 1.04 18.45
C TYR A 617 -20.12 1.05 18.39
N ALA A 618 -19.48 1.58 19.43
CA ALA A 618 -18.04 1.68 19.53
C ALA A 618 -17.54 1.12 20.88
N PRO A 619 -16.52 0.26 20.90
CA PRO A 619 -15.83 -0.32 19.73
C PRO A 619 -16.65 -1.46 19.10
N ILE A 620 -16.50 -1.67 17.80
CA ILE A 620 -17.09 -2.81 17.07
C ILE A 620 -16.00 -3.72 16.50
N GLY A 621 -16.19 -5.03 16.60
CA GLY A 621 -15.27 -6.01 16.02
C GLY A 621 -15.65 -6.38 14.58
N LEU A 622 -14.65 -6.83 13.83
CA LEU A 622 -14.79 -7.23 12.44
C LEU A 622 -14.61 -8.74 12.32
N GLY A 623 -15.52 -9.37 11.61
CA GLY A 623 -15.38 -10.75 11.12
C GLY A 623 -15.12 -10.71 9.64
N PHE A 624 -13.98 -11.23 9.19
CA PHE A 624 -13.62 -11.27 7.78
C PHE A 624 -13.33 -12.70 7.31
N LEU A 625 -13.61 -12.98 6.04
CA LEU A 625 -13.56 -14.33 5.48
C LEU A 625 -12.20 -15.00 5.69
N LYS A 626 -12.22 -16.20 6.27
CA LYS A 626 -11.07 -17.08 6.43
C LYS A 626 -11.08 -18.18 5.37
N GLU A 627 -12.19 -18.88 5.23
CA GLU A 627 -12.34 -19.99 4.29
C GLU A 627 -13.81 -20.24 3.94
N ASN A 628 -14.05 -20.75 2.75
CA ASN A 628 -15.34 -21.28 2.32
C ASN A 628 -15.41 -22.78 2.68
N LEU A 629 -16.53 -23.24 3.24
CA LEU A 629 -16.71 -24.61 3.73
C LEU A 629 -17.23 -25.60 2.67
#